data_AF-A0A660QU61-F1
#
_entry.id   AF-A0A660QU61-F1
#
_cell.length_a   1.000
_cell.length_b   1.000
_cell.length_c   1.000
_cell.angle_alpha   90.00
_cell.angle_beta   90.00
_cell.angle_gamma   90.00
#
_symmetry.space_group_name_H-M   'P 1'
#
loop_
_entity.id
_entity.type
_entity.pdbx_description
1 polymer ?
#
loop_
_entity_poly.entity_id
_entity_poly.type
_entity_poly.pdbx_seq_one_letter_code
_entity_poly.pdbx_strand_id
1 'polypeptide(L)'
;LEEPLNPLRIALASEATFVARAVDTDPKHVTGVLLEGAKHAGTAFVEILQSCVIFNKDAWKDVSDRSCREDRLLYLEQGKPLIFGEQRNKGIILKGTKPEVVMIGEQGITEKDLVVHDIFSEDPVYVAMLTDMAHPAFPTPVGIFHAAKKPVYEQALEAQIKEVTASKGRRNLQALLRGSEYWTVSGGGKKIKRSSGIRVQFADESRVMDERVRELLKSTDPLTASLKTTIGKIFYDYDYKRVKLLSPRDSISSAIANFTANRIECILVGDEKRLYGVLSERDIIQNVVLTSIDRDRLPISAIMRPIYEIMDETNSIGDVINILSISGHRHVPIRLKEGGFGLVTIRQILRFIHDTVEQVEKNGDVTRK
;
A
#
# COMPACT_ATOMS: atom_id res chain seq x y z
N LEU A 1 -34.33 22.37 -5.46
CA LEU A 1 -33.42 21.36 -6.03
C LEU A 1 -32.02 21.87 -5.77
N GLU A 2 -31.39 21.30 -4.76
CA GLU A 2 -30.00 21.56 -4.39
C GLU A 2 -29.06 20.98 -5.45
N GLU A 3 -27.91 21.62 -5.67
CA GLU A 3 -26.88 21.05 -6.53
C GLU A 3 -26.28 19.79 -5.87
N PRO A 4 -25.98 18.75 -6.68
CA PRO A 4 -25.27 17.59 -6.16
C PRO A 4 -23.87 17.97 -5.70
N LEU A 5 -23.37 17.23 -4.72
CA LEU A 5 -22.05 17.40 -4.16
C LEU A 5 -20.97 17.12 -5.22
N ASN A 6 -20.02 18.05 -5.40
CA ASN A 6 -18.88 17.87 -6.30
C ASN A 6 -17.72 17.18 -5.53
N PRO A 7 -17.40 15.91 -5.85
CA PRO A 7 -16.42 15.14 -5.09
C PRO A 7 -15.00 15.69 -5.22
N LEU A 8 -14.63 16.29 -6.37
CA LEU A 8 -13.31 16.90 -6.54
C LEU A 8 -13.15 18.11 -5.63
N ARG A 9 -14.19 18.96 -5.52
CA ARG A 9 -14.17 20.11 -4.58
C ARG A 9 -14.02 19.65 -3.14
N ILE A 10 -14.69 18.56 -2.75
CA ILE A 10 -14.55 18.01 -1.40
C ILE A 10 -13.15 17.45 -1.16
N ALA A 11 -12.58 16.73 -2.13
CA ALA A 11 -11.23 16.23 -2.01
C ALA A 11 -10.22 17.38 -1.80
N LEU A 12 -10.35 18.46 -2.59
CA LEU A 12 -9.50 19.65 -2.45
C LEU A 12 -9.71 20.37 -1.11
N ALA A 13 -10.96 20.59 -0.69
CA ALA A 13 -11.28 21.18 0.60
C ALA A 13 -10.80 20.32 1.79
N SER A 14 -10.65 19.02 1.58
CA SER A 14 -10.09 18.07 2.55
C SER A 14 -8.55 17.96 2.46
N GLU A 15 -7.89 18.89 1.76
CA GLU A 15 -6.43 18.96 1.61
C GLU A 15 -5.80 17.73 0.94
N ALA A 16 -6.55 17.04 0.06
CA ALA A 16 -5.98 15.98 -0.76
C ALA A 16 -4.86 16.53 -1.65
N THR A 17 -3.66 15.98 -1.51
CA THR A 17 -2.46 16.44 -2.24
C THR A 17 -2.38 15.93 -3.68
N PHE A 18 -3.21 14.97 -4.04
CA PHE A 18 -3.40 14.52 -5.41
C PHE A 18 -4.89 14.38 -5.71
N VAL A 19 -5.36 15.06 -6.75
CA VAL A 19 -6.76 15.06 -7.17
C VAL A 19 -6.80 14.88 -8.69
N ALA A 20 -7.54 13.87 -9.15
CA ALA A 20 -7.68 13.56 -10.56
C ALA A 20 -9.10 13.10 -10.93
N ARG A 21 -9.45 13.20 -12.21
CA ARG A 21 -10.65 12.59 -12.81
C ARG A 21 -10.25 11.76 -14.01
N ALA A 22 -10.85 10.59 -14.19
CA ALA A 22 -10.68 9.77 -15.38
C ALA A 22 -12.03 9.32 -15.93
N VAL A 23 -12.06 8.85 -17.18
CA VAL A 23 -13.26 8.36 -17.87
C VAL A 23 -13.07 6.89 -18.26
N ASP A 24 -14.03 6.03 -17.89
CA ASP A 24 -13.93 4.58 -18.06
C ASP A 24 -13.80 4.14 -19.53
N THR A 25 -14.34 4.92 -20.46
CA THR A 25 -14.28 4.66 -21.91
C THR A 25 -12.89 4.86 -22.51
N ASP A 26 -11.92 5.41 -21.77
CA ASP A 26 -10.51 5.49 -22.17
C ASP A 26 -9.58 4.75 -21.18
N PRO A 27 -9.38 3.43 -21.39
CA PRO A 27 -8.55 2.61 -20.49
C PRO A 27 -7.09 3.08 -20.40
N LYS A 28 -6.53 3.66 -21.47
CA LYS A 28 -5.15 4.16 -21.46
C LYS A 28 -5.03 5.38 -20.55
N HIS A 29 -6.00 6.29 -20.65
CA HIS A 29 -6.06 7.47 -19.79
C HIS A 29 -6.26 7.09 -18.31
N VAL A 30 -7.23 6.23 -18.00
CA VAL A 30 -7.49 5.75 -16.63
C VAL A 30 -6.24 5.10 -16.03
N THR A 31 -5.59 4.21 -16.80
CA THR A 31 -4.36 3.54 -16.34
C THR A 31 -3.26 4.55 -16.05
N GLY A 32 -3.07 5.55 -16.90
CA GLY A 32 -2.09 6.62 -16.68
C GLY A 32 -2.36 7.44 -15.41
N VAL A 33 -3.61 7.87 -15.21
CA VAL A 33 -4.02 8.63 -14.02
C VAL A 33 -3.82 7.82 -12.74
N LEU A 34 -4.25 6.56 -12.72
CA LEU A 34 -4.09 5.69 -11.54
C LEU A 34 -2.61 5.39 -11.26
N LEU A 35 -1.78 5.26 -12.29
CA LEU A 35 -0.34 5.06 -12.12
C LEU A 35 0.32 6.27 -11.46
N GLU A 36 0.00 7.49 -11.90
CA GLU A 36 0.53 8.71 -11.27
C GLU A 36 -0.01 8.89 -9.85
N GLY A 37 -1.29 8.59 -9.61
CA GLY A 37 -1.86 8.59 -8.25
C GLY A 37 -1.17 7.59 -7.32
N ALA A 38 -0.80 6.40 -7.82
CA ALA A 38 -0.09 5.38 -7.05
C ALA A 38 1.38 5.76 -6.74
N LYS A 39 2.00 6.61 -7.58
CA LYS A 39 3.35 7.14 -7.33
C LYS A 39 3.35 8.32 -6.35
N HIS A 40 2.21 8.99 -6.19
CA HIS A 40 2.10 10.19 -5.38
C HIS A 40 2.33 9.89 -3.89
N ALA A 41 3.16 10.70 -3.26
CA ALA A 41 3.41 10.62 -1.82
C ALA A 41 2.42 11.52 -1.09
N GLY A 42 1.39 10.92 -0.48
CA GLY A 42 0.33 11.63 0.22
C GLY A 42 -1.04 11.04 -0.08
N THR A 43 -2.10 11.77 0.26
CA THR A 43 -3.48 11.36 -0.05
C THR A 43 -3.78 11.62 -1.52
N ALA A 44 -4.18 10.57 -2.25
CA ALA A 44 -4.63 10.62 -3.63
C ALA A 44 -6.13 10.32 -3.74
N PHE A 45 -6.85 11.20 -4.44
CA PHE A 45 -8.26 11.05 -4.79
C PHE A 45 -8.43 11.00 -6.31
N VAL A 46 -9.10 9.98 -6.81
CA VAL A 46 -9.37 9.81 -8.25
C VAL A 46 -10.87 9.56 -8.45
N GLU A 47 -11.54 10.49 -9.12
CA GLU A 47 -12.91 10.30 -9.60
C GLU A 47 -12.89 9.54 -10.92
N ILE A 48 -13.70 8.49 -11.06
CA ILE A 48 -13.86 7.77 -12.32
C ILE A 48 -15.29 7.97 -12.81
N LEU A 49 -15.44 8.65 -13.94
CA LEU A 49 -16.69 8.76 -14.67
C LEU A 49 -16.98 7.41 -15.32
N GLN A 50 -17.72 6.56 -14.61
CA GLN A 50 -18.09 5.21 -15.05
C GLN A 50 -19.60 5.07 -15.13
N SER A 51 -20.11 4.60 -16.27
CA SER A 51 -21.54 4.33 -16.41
C SER A 51 -21.86 2.93 -15.84
N CYS A 52 -22.84 2.83 -14.95
CA CYS A 52 -23.23 1.54 -14.39
C CYS A 52 -24.22 0.85 -15.33
N VAL A 53 -23.84 -0.27 -15.93
CA VAL A 53 -24.70 -1.01 -16.89
C VAL A 53 -26.07 -1.37 -16.32
N ILE A 54 -26.15 -1.62 -15.01
CA ILE A 54 -27.39 -2.06 -14.34
C ILE A 54 -28.27 -0.87 -13.94
N PHE A 55 -27.69 0.15 -13.30
CA PHE A 55 -28.46 1.21 -12.64
C PHE A 55 -28.51 2.52 -13.43
N ASN A 56 -27.50 2.82 -14.25
CA ASN A 56 -27.40 4.09 -14.96
C ASN A 56 -26.48 3.94 -16.19
N LYS A 57 -27.01 3.26 -17.22
CA LYS A 57 -26.23 2.71 -18.34
C LYS A 57 -25.59 3.78 -19.23
N ASP A 58 -26.17 4.97 -19.29
CA ASP A 58 -25.75 6.05 -20.19
C ASP A 58 -25.36 7.34 -19.42
N ALA A 59 -25.05 7.22 -18.12
CA ALA A 59 -24.79 8.33 -17.20
C ALA A 59 -23.81 9.37 -17.74
N TRP A 60 -22.73 8.90 -18.38
CA TRP A 60 -21.64 9.73 -18.89
C TRP A 60 -21.54 9.72 -20.41
N LYS A 61 -22.53 9.15 -21.09
CA LYS A 61 -22.50 8.98 -22.55
C LYS A 61 -22.34 10.32 -23.27
N ASP A 62 -22.98 11.36 -22.76
CA ASP A 62 -22.93 12.71 -23.31
C ASP A 62 -21.55 13.37 -23.24
N VAL A 63 -20.59 12.82 -22.50
CA VAL A 63 -19.22 13.36 -22.46
C VAL A 63 -18.17 12.33 -22.88
N SER A 64 -18.47 11.04 -22.74
CA SER A 64 -17.50 9.94 -22.89
C SER A 64 -17.64 9.15 -24.20
N ASP A 65 -18.73 9.35 -24.96
CA ASP A 65 -18.93 8.64 -26.22
C ASP A 65 -17.89 9.04 -27.28
N ARG A 66 -17.43 8.06 -28.06
CA ARG A 66 -16.40 8.27 -29.08
C ARG A 66 -16.77 9.34 -30.11
N SER A 67 -18.05 9.53 -30.39
CA SER A 67 -18.55 10.51 -31.37
C SER A 67 -18.42 11.96 -30.90
N CYS A 68 -18.26 12.20 -29.60
CA CYS A 68 -18.28 13.54 -29.04
C CYS A 68 -17.17 13.83 -28.02
N ARG A 69 -16.44 12.80 -27.55
CA ARG A 69 -15.47 12.95 -26.46
C ARG A 69 -14.41 14.01 -26.74
N GLU A 70 -13.92 14.11 -27.97
CA GLU A 70 -12.84 15.05 -28.31
C GLU A 70 -13.32 16.52 -28.21
N ASP A 71 -14.61 16.76 -28.44
CA ASP A 71 -15.23 18.08 -28.32
C ASP A 71 -15.77 18.41 -26.92
N ARG A 72 -15.94 17.39 -26.07
CA ARG A 72 -16.63 17.54 -24.78
C ARG A 72 -15.73 17.25 -23.59
N LEU A 73 -14.60 16.58 -23.76
CA LEU A 73 -13.58 16.39 -22.74
C LEU A 73 -12.41 17.36 -22.93
N LEU A 74 -11.84 17.80 -21.83
CA LEU A 74 -10.59 18.56 -21.80
C LEU A 74 -9.52 17.72 -21.09
N TYR A 75 -8.56 17.19 -21.84
CA TYR A 75 -7.46 16.42 -21.26
C TYR A 75 -6.44 17.36 -20.62
N LEU A 76 -6.29 17.24 -19.31
CA LEU A 76 -5.33 17.98 -18.51
C LEU A 76 -3.96 17.32 -18.61
N GLU A 77 -3.02 18.02 -19.24
CA GLU A 77 -1.64 17.56 -19.42
C GLU A 77 -0.66 18.60 -18.87
N GLN A 78 0.26 18.17 -18.00
CA GLN A 78 1.17 19.08 -17.32
C GLN A 78 1.99 19.92 -18.30
N GLY A 79 2.00 21.23 -18.09
CA GLY A 79 2.74 22.20 -18.88
C GLY A 79 2.19 22.44 -20.28
N LYS A 80 1.02 21.89 -20.63
CA LYS A 80 0.38 22.09 -21.93
C LYS A 80 -0.77 23.08 -21.85
N PRO A 81 -1.03 23.84 -22.93
CA PRO A 81 -2.21 24.70 -23.01
C PRO A 81 -3.50 23.87 -22.98
N LEU A 82 -4.54 24.42 -22.35
CA LEU A 82 -5.87 23.82 -22.26
C LEU A 82 -6.58 23.89 -23.63
N ILE A 83 -6.35 22.86 -24.45
CA ILE A 83 -6.87 22.72 -25.82
C ILE A 83 -7.78 21.50 -25.92
N PHE A 84 -8.89 21.62 -26.62
CA PHE A 84 -9.84 20.54 -26.91
C PHE A 84 -10.52 20.74 -28.28
N GLY A 85 -11.42 19.84 -28.65
CA GLY A 85 -12.05 19.77 -29.97
C GLY A 85 -11.43 18.68 -30.85
N GLU A 86 -12.23 18.04 -31.71
CA GLU A 86 -11.75 17.01 -32.64
C GLU A 86 -10.60 17.52 -33.53
N GLN A 87 -10.64 18.79 -33.92
CA GLN A 87 -9.61 19.46 -34.71
C GLN A 87 -8.58 20.21 -33.85
N ARG A 88 -8.63 20.08 -32.52
CA ARG A 88 -7.81 20.82 -31.56
C ARG A 88 -7.85 22.34 -31.77
N ASN A 89 -9.03 22.86 -32.10
CA ASN A 89 -9.25 24.26 -32.49
C ASN A 89 -9.97 25.08 -31.41
N LYS A 90 -10.26 24.50 -30.24
CA LYS A 90 -10.86 25.21 -29.10
C LYS A 90 -9.88 25.26 -27.94
N GLY A 91 -9.92 26.33 -27.16
CA GLY A 91 -9.09 26.47 -25.98
C GLY A 91 -9.79 27.22 -24.85
N ILE A 92 -9.16 27.20 -23.67
CA ILE A 92 -9.60 27.96 -22.49
C ILE A 92 -8.67 29.15 -22.27
N ILE A 93 -9.24 30.36 -22.18
CA ILE A 93 -8.55 31.58 -21.75
C ILE A 93 -9.11 32.08 -20.43
N LEU A 94 -8.40 33.01 -19.79
CA LEU A 94 -8.89 33.76 -18.63
C LEU A 94 -9.14 35.22 -19.00
N LYS A 95 -10.38 35.69 -18.85
CA LYS A 95 -10.71 37.12 -18.84
C LYS A 95 -10.83 37.58 -17.39
N GLY A 96 -9.73 38.12 -16.85
CA GLY A 96 -9.60 38.34 -15.42
C GLY A 96 -9.53 37.00 -14.68
N THR A 97 -10.51 36.70 -13.83
CA THR A 97 -10.63 35.42 -13.12
C THR A 97 -11.65 34.46 -13.74
N LYS A 98 -12.30 34.84 -14.84
CA LYS A 98 -13.36 34.05 -15.46
C LYS A 98 -12.82 33.25 -16.64
N PRO A 99 -13.04 31.92 -16.69
CA PRO A 99 -12.69 31.12 -17.86
C PRO A 99 -13.66 31.39 -19.01
N GLU A 100 -13.13 31.42 -20.23
CA GLU A 100 -13.93 31.45 -21.46
C GLU A 100 -13.40 30.44 -22.47
N VAL A 101 -14.33 29.80 -23.19
CA VAL A 101 -14.03 28.94 -24.34
C VAL A 101 -13.84 29.84 -25.57
N VAL A 102 -12.74 29.65 -26.29
CA VAL A 102 -12.42 30.41 -27.49
C VAL A 102 -12.01 29.49 -28.65
N MET A 103 -12.17 29.99 -29.87
CA MET A 103 -11.66 29.35 -31.08
C MET A 103 -10.24 29.86 -31.36
N ILE A 104 -9.30 28.93 -31.53
CA ILE A 104 -7.91 29.23 -31.83
C ILE A 104 -7.82 29.72 -33.28
N GLY A 105 -7.16 30.86 -33.50
CA GLY A 105 -7.03 31.50 -34.81
C GLY A 105 -8.11 32.54 -35.12
N GLU A 106 -9.18 32.62 -34.31
CA GLU A 106 -10.19 33.68 -34.41
C GLU A 106 -9.84 34.87 -33.51
N GLN A 107 -10.21 36.08 -33.92
CA GLN A 107 -10.00 37.32 -33.15
C GLN A 107 -8.53 37.56 -32.72
N GLY A 108 -7.57 36.99 -33.44
CA GLY A 108 -6.13 37.08 -33.13
C GLY A 108 -5.67 36.17 -31.98
N ILE A 109 -6.53 35.29 -31.47
CA ILE A 109 -6.21 34.36 -30.39
C ILE A 109 -5.29 33.26 -30.90
N THR A 110 -4.19 33.04 -30.18
CA THR A 110 -3.21 31.99 -30.45
C THR A 110 -3.08 31.04 -29.27
N GLU A 111 -2.37 29.92 -29.43
CA GLU A 111 -2.10 28.99 -28.34
C GLU A 111 -1.38 29.64 -27.14
N LYS A 112 -0.66 30.74 -27.36
CA LYS A 112 0.06 31.48 -26.30
C LYS A 112 -0.86 32.23 -25.35
N ASP A 113 -2.09 32.50 -25.78
CA ASP A 113 -3.08 33.22 -24.99
C ASP A 113 -3.88 32.27 -24.09
N LEU A 114 -3.76 30.95 -24.31
CA LEU A 114 -4.47 29.92 -23.57
C LEU A 114 -3.86 29.70 -22.19
N VAL A 115 -4.71 29.26 -21.27
CA VAL A 115 -4.28 28.81 -19.94
C VAL A 115 -3.38 27.60 -20.09
N VAL A 116 -2.19 27.64 -19.49
CA VAL A 116 -1.28 26.50 -19.41
C VAL A 116 -1.57 25.71 -18.14
N HIS A 117 -1.70 24.40 -18.27
CA HIS A 117 -2.03 23.55 -17.15
C HIS A 117 -0.84 23.30 -16.22
N ASP A 118 -1.04 23.52 -14.92
CA ASP A 118 -0.03 23.24 -13.90
C ASP A 118 -0.62 22.46 -12.71
N ILE A 119 -0.30 21.18 -12.63
CA ILE A 119 -0.68 20.27 -11.53
C ILE A 119 0.01 20.64 -10.21
N PHE A 120 1.15 21.36 -10.27
CA PHE A 120 1.89 21.75 -9.07
C PHE A 120 1.47 23.12 -8.53
N SER A 121 0.50 23.77 -9.17
CA SER A 121 -0.02 25.05 -8.71
C SER A 121 -0.59 24.92 -7.30
N GLU A 122 -0.15 25.82 -6.42
CA GLU A 122 -0.67 25.97 -5.06
C GLU A 122 -1.86 26.92 -5.00
N ASP A 123 -2.26 27.53 -6.13
CA ASP A 123 -3.41 28.43 -6.20
C ASP A 123 -4.72 27.64 -6.14
N PRO A 124 -5.50 27.73 -5.03
CA PRO A 124 -6.75 27.00 -4.90
C PRO A 124 -7.82 27.49 -5.89
N VAL A 125 -7.75 28.75 -6.35
CA VAL A 125 -8.71 29.32 -7.30
C VAL A 125 -8.57 28.66 -8.66
N TYR A 126 -7.33 28.42 -9.10
CA TYR A 126 -7.04 27.76 -10.35
C TYR A 126 -7.60 26.34 -10.40
N VAL A 127 -7.35 25.54 -9.36
CA VAL A 127 -7.82 24.15 -9.32
C VAL A 127 -9.35 24.11 -9.17
N ALA A 128 -9.93 24.98 -8.34
CA ALA A 128 -11.38 25.10 -8.20
C ALA A 128 -12.06 25.44 -9.54
N MET A 129 -11.50 26.38 -10.31
CA MET A 129 -11.99 26.73 -11.65
C MET A 129 -12.07 25.49 -12.56
N LEU A 130 -11.04 24.63 -12.56
CA LEU A 130 -11.05 23.41 -13.35
C LEU A 130 -12.13 22.42 -12.87
N THR A 131 -12.29 22.25 -11.55
CA THR A 131 -13.30 21.33 -11.00
C THR A 131 -14.75 21.74 -11.28
N ASP A 132 -14.94 23.01 -11.63
CA ASP A 132 -16.25 23.62 -11.91
C ASP A 132 -16.66 23.53 -13.37
N MET A 133 -15.70 23.26 -14.25
CA MET A 133 -15.98 23.09 -15.67
C MET A 133 -16.77 21.80 -15.92
N ALA A 134 -17.91 21.96 -16.57
CA ALA A 134 -18.78 20.86 -16.97
C ALA A 134 -19.50 21.19 -18.28
N HIS A 135 -19.73 20.14 -19.08
CA HIS A 135 -20.55 20.22 -20.28
C HIS A 135 -22.01 20.58 -19.91
N PRO A 136 -22.72 21.44 -20.67
CA PRO A 136 -22.35 22.00 -21.98
C PRO A 136 -21.64 23.36 -21.98
N ALA A 137 -21.58 24.07 -20.84
CA ALA A 137 -20.98 25.40 -20.79
C ALA A 137 -19.47 25.38 -21.04
N PHE A 138 -18.79 24.33 -20.55
CA PHE A 138 -17.36 24.09 -20.72
C PHE A 138 -17.12 22.63 -21.13
N PRO A 139 -15.95 22.26 -21.67
CA PRO A 139 -15.58 20.85 -21.71
C PRO A 139 -15.45 20.30 -20.28
N THR A 140 -15.67 19.00 -20.09
CA THR A 140 -15.48 18.32 -18.81
C THR A 140 -14.01 17.94 -18.68
N PRO A 141 -13.25 18.49 -17.71
CA PRO A 141 -11.83 18.19 -17.62
C PRO A 141 -11.58 16.79 -17.08
N VAL A 142 -10.59 16.10 -17.62
CA VAL A 142 -10.11 14.77 -17.22
C VAL A 142 -8.59 14.77 -17.19
N GLY A 143 -8.00 14.01 -16.29
CA GLY A 143 -6.58 14.03 -15.97
C GLY A 143 -6.31 14.45 -14.52
N ILE A 144 -5.08 14.85 -14.26
CA ILE A 144 -4.64 15.26 -12.92
C ILE A 144 -4.95 16.76 -12.79
N PHE A 145 -5.68 17.15 -11.75
CA PHE A 145 -6.01 18.55 -11.48
C PHE A 145 -4.96 19.19 -10.57
N HIS A 146 -4.48 18.40 -9.61
CA HIS A 146 -3.59 18.84 -8.56
C HIS A 146 -2.70 17.68 -8.10
N ALA A 147 -1.41 17.95 -7.90
CA ALA A 147 -0.39 17.00 -7.43
C ALA A 147 0.67 17.73 -6.59
N ALA A 148 0.25 18.41 -5.52
CA ALA A 148 1.16 19.16 -4.65
C ALA A 148 2.13 18.24 -3.89
N LYS A 149 3.39 18.66 -3.85
CA LYS A 149 4.42 18.00 -3.04
C LYS A 149 4.43 18.62 -1.65
N LYS A 150 3.68 18.02 -0.72
CA LYS A 150 3.70 18.40 0.71
C LYS A 150 4.48 17.37 1.54
N PRO A 151 5.01 17.75 2.71
CA PRO A 151 5.58 16.79 3.65
C PRO A 151 4.56 15.73 4.04
N VAL A 152 4.94 14.46 3.93
CA VAL A 152 4.08 13.33 4.29
C VAL A 152 4.29 12.98 5.76
N TYR A 153 3.19 12.89 6.52
CA TYR A 153 3.22 12.60 7.95
C TYR A 153 4.08 11.38 8.29
N GLU A 154 3.87 10.27 7.59
CA GLU A 154 4.61 9.02 7.83
C GLU A 154 6.12 9.20 7.63
N GLN A 155 6.52 9.90 6.57
CA GLN A 155 7.94 10.17 6.30
C GLN A 155 8.56 11.07 7.37
N ALA A 156 7.84 12.10 7.81
CA ALA A 156 8.28 12.98 8.88
C ALA A 156 8.38 12.25 10.22
N LEU A 157 7.41 11.39 10.54
CA LEU A 157 7.40 10.56 11.73
C LEU A 157 8.58 9.57 11.72
N GLU A 158 8.80 8.87 10.61
CA GLU A 158 9.94 7.97 10.47
C GLU A 158 11.27 8.71 10.62
N ALA A 159 11.40 9.90 10.00
CA ALA A 159 12.60 10.72 10.11
C ALA A 159 12.87 11.12 11.57
N GLN A 160 11.82 11.55 12.29
CA GLN A 160 11.90 11.88 13.71
C GLN A 160 12.32 10.67 14.56
N ILE A 161 11.74 9.49 14.31
CA ILE A 161 12.11 8.26 15.01
C ILE A 161 13.59 7.92 14.76
N LYS A 162 14.06 8.02 13.51
CA LYS A 162 15.46 7.75 13.14
C LYS A 162 16.42 8.71 13.84
N GLU A 163 16.12 10.01 13.83
CA GLU A 163 16.93 11.04 14.47
C GLU A 163 17.05 10.84 15.99
N VAL A 164 15.92 10.62 16.66
CA VAL A 164 15.89 10.37 18.10
C VAL A 164 16.62 9.07 18.46
N THR A 165 16.45 8.03 17.64
CA THR A 165 17.15 6.74 17.83
C THR A 165 18.66 6.90 17.66
N ALA A 166 19.13 7.69 16.70
CA ALA A 166 20.55 7.93 16.48
C ALA A 166 21.20 8.73 17.63
N SER A 167 20.51 9.75 18.14
CA SER A 167 21.06 10.63 19.20
C SER A 167 20.95 10.03 20.61
N LYS A 168 19.83 9.38 20.94
CA LYS A 168 19.52 8.90 22.30
C LYS A 168 19.64 7.39 22.45
N GLY A 169 19.98 6.67 21.38
CA GLY A 169 19.90 5.21 21.29
C GLY A 169 18.45 4.73 21.17
N ARG A 170 18.25 3.53 20.65
CA ARG A 170 16.91 2.89 20.65
C ARG A 170 16.51 2.65 22.11
N ARG A 171 15.51 3.40 22.58
CA ARG A 171 14.91 3.21 23.91
C ARG A 171 13.65 2.37 23.78
N ASN A 172 13.27 1.76 24.89
CA ASN A 172 12.08 0.96 24.99
C ASN A 172 11.06 1.68 25.92
N LEU A 173 9.76 1.51 25.69
CA LEU A 173 8.67 2.09 26.46
C LEU A 173 8.86 1.88 27.97
N GLN A 174 9.37 0.72 28.38
CA GLN A 174 9.64 0.44 29.79
C GLN A 174 10.72 1.35 30.40
N ALA A 175 11.80 1.60 29.66
CA ALA A 175 12.84 2.54 30.04
C ALA A 175 12.34 3.98 30.04
N LEU A 176 11.39 4.32 29.16
CA LEU A 176 10.72 5.62 29.17
C LEU A 176 9.87 5.79 30.45
N LEU A 177 9.03 4.80 30.77
CA LEU A 177 8.13 4.84 31.94
C LEU A 177 8.89 4.79 33.27
N ARG A 178 10.00 4.05 33.35
CA ARG A 178 10.84 4.00 34.55
C ARG A 178 11.65 5.29 34.76
N GLY A 179 11.87 6.08 33.71
CA GLY A 179 12.73 7.25 33.78
C GLY A 179 14.19 6.91 34.17
N SER A 180 14.96 7.92 34.56
CA SER A 180 16.36 7.76 35.01
C SER A 180 16.48 7.28 36.47
N GLU A 181 15.39 7.36 37.23
CA GLU A 181 15.32 6.95 38.63
C GLU A 181 14.03 6.17 38.89
N TYR A 182 14.17 4.94 39.39
CA TYR A 182 13.02 4.11 39.74
C TYR A 182 13.25 3.32 41.03
N TRP A 183 12.15 2.92 41.67
CA TRP A 183 12.15 2.07 42.85
C TRP A 183 11.65 0.68 42.49
N THR A 184 12.36 -0.36 42.92
CA THR A 184 11.88 -1.75 42.84
C THR A 184 11.39 -2.18 44.21
N VAL A 185 10.12 -2.59 44.28
CA VAL A 185 9.48 -3.07 45.51
C VAL A 185 9.36 -4.59 45.43
N SER A 186 9.88 -5.30 46.44
CA SER A 186 9.85 -6.77 46.50
C SER A 186 9.38 -7.27 47.86
N GLY A 187 8.90 -8.52 47.91
CA GLY A 187 8.40 -9.14 49.13
C GLY A 187 7.16 -8.46 49.73
N GLY A 188 6.21 -8.03 48.88
CA GLY A 188 4.95 -7.41 49.31
C GLY A 188 5.10 -6.06 50.00
N GLY A 189 6.16 -5.29 49.66
CA GLY A 189 6.43 -3.97 50.27
C GLY A 189 7.53 -3.96 51.32
N LYS A 190 8.05 -5.12 51.73
CA LYS A 190 9.08 -5.21 52.80
C LYS A 190 10.49 -4.80 52.37
N LYS A 191 10.79 -4.77 51.07
CA LYS A 191 12.10 -4.35 50.53
C LYS A 191 11.91 -3.37 49.38
N ILE A 192 12.41 -2.14 49.55
CA ILE A 192 12.41 -1.07 48.54
C ILE A 192 13.87 -0.77 48.19
N LYS A 193 14.21 -0.86 46.89
CA LYS A 193 15.55 -0.51 46.40
C LYS A 193 15.44 0.61 45.36
N ARG A 194 16.14 1.73 45.59
CA ARG A 194 16.27 2.82 44.61
C ARG A 194 17.38 2.47 43.63
N SER A 195 17.08 2.58 42.35
CA SER A 195 18.03 2.39 41.26
C SER A 195 18.26 3.73 40.56
N SER A 196 19.52 4.14 40.45
CA SER A 196 19.96 5.29 39.66
C SER A 196 20.89 4.79 38.55
N GLY A 197 20.45 4.93 37.30
CA GLY A 197 21.23 4.48 36.14
C GLY A 197 20.35 4.02 34.98
N ILE A 198 20.56 4.64 33.82
CA ILE A 198 19.93 4.25 32.56
C ILE A 198 20.76 3.10 31.97
N ARG A 199 20.59 1.88 32.50
CA ARG A 199 20.95 0.67 31.76
C ARG A 199 19.66 0.02 31.29
N VAL A 200 19.30 0.28 30.03
CA VAL A 200 18.23 -0.41 29.34
C VAL A 200 18.63 -1.88 29.25
N GLN A 201 18.04 -2.73 30.09
CA GLN A 201 18.01 -4.16 29.80
C GLN A 201 16.93 -4.36 28.75
N PHE A 202 17.35 -4.52 27.48
CA PHE A 202 16.45 -4.88 26.38
C PHE A 202 15.58 -6.11 26.71
N ALA A 203 16.06 -6.99 27.58
CA ALA A 203 15.36 -8.17 28.08
C ALA A 203 14.09 -7.88 28.91
N ASP A 204 13.88 -6.65 29.39
CA ASP A 204 12.79 -6.35 30.33
C ASP A 204 11.44 -6.13 29.62
N GLU A 205 11.44 -5.56 28.42
CA GLU A 205 10.22 -5.49 27.60
C GLU A 205 9.84 -6.84 27.02
N SER A 206 10.84 -7.63 26.59
CA SER A 206 10.60 -9.03 26.26
C SER A 206 9.91 -9.71 27.44
N ARG A 207 10.29 -9.43 28.70
CA ARG A 207 9.63 -10.01 29.88
C ARG A 207 8.24 -9.48 30.18
N VAL A 208 7.94 -8.19 29.98
CA VAL A 208 6.61 -7.62 30.26
C VAL A 208 5.62 -7.83 29.11
N MET A 209 6.08 -7.71 27.86
CA MET A 209 5.33 -8.27 26.72
C MET A 209 5.19 -9.77 26.92
N ASP A 210 6.23 -10.54 27.29
CA ASP A 210 6.08 -11.97 27.59
C ASP A 210 5.13 -12.21 28.76
N GLU A 211 5.04 -11.36 29.79
CA GLU A 211 4.12 -11.54 30.92
C GLU A 211 2.68 -11.22 30.53
N ARG A 212 2.47 -10.16 29.74
CA ARG A 212 1.14 -9.71 29.30
C ARG A 212 0.63 -10.51 28.12
N VAL A 213 1.53 -10.91 27.22
CA VAL A 213 1.34 -12.00 26.26
C VAL A 213 1.08 -13.27 27.04
N ARG A 214 1.86 -13.67 28.06
CA ARG A 214 1.54 -14.85 28.90
C ARG A 214 0.17 -14.74 29.56
N GLU A 215 -0.27 -13.56 30.00
CA GLU A 215 -1.62 -13.35 30.55
C GLU A 215 -2.73 -13.39 29.49
N LEU A 216 -2.53 -12.76 28.33
CA LEU A 216 -3.43 -12.89 27.18
C LEU A 216 -3.51 -14.34 26.75
N LEU A 217 -2.36 -15.02 26.67
CA LEU A 217 -2.19 -16.44 26.47
C LEU A 217 -2.82 -17.28 27.60
N LYS A 218 -3.12 -16.78 28.81
CA LYS A 218 -3.92 -17.53 29.78
C LYS A 218 -5.41 -17.56 29.40
N SER A 219 -5.85 -16.69 28.50
CA SER A 219 -7.18 -16.78 27.90
C SER A 219 -7.34 -18.10 27.17
N THR A 220 -8.46 -18.77 27.43
CA THR A 220 -8.87 -20.00 26.78
C THR A 220 -9.73 -19.75 25.54
N ASP A 221 -9.87 -18.48 25.11
CA ASP A 221 -10.61 -18.19 23.90
C ASP A 221 -9.93 -18.82 22.67
N PRO A 222 -10.70 -19.27 21.68
CA PRO A 222 -10.18 -20.01 20.52
C PRO A 222 -9.11 -19.25 19.75
N LEU A 223 -9.24 -17.92 19.65
CA LEU A 223 -8.32 -17.07 18.90
C LEU A 223 -6.95 -17.04 19.58
N THR A 224 -6.93 -16.85 20.90
CA THR A 224 -5.70 -16.88 21.70
C THR A 224 -5.05 -18.27 21.68
N ALA A 225 -5.85 -19.35 21.72
CA ALA A 225 -5.33 -20.71 21.60
C ALA A 225 -4.66 -20.94 20.23
N SER A 226 -5.27 -20.43 19.14
CA SER A 226 -4.68 -20.47 17.80
C SER A 226 -3.32 -19.77 17.78
N LEU A 227 -3.17 -18.60 18.42
CA LEU A 227 -1.90 -17.85 18.42
C LEU A 227 -0.72 -18.63 19.01
N LYS A 228 -0.96 -19.55 19.95
CA LYS A 228 0.07 -20.41 20.55
C LYS A 228 0.50 -21.58 19.68
N THR A 229 -0.28 -21.90 18.65
CA THR A 229 -0.05 -23.08 17.83
C THR A 229 1.31 -22.96 17.15
N THR A 230 2.05 -24.06 17.09
CA THR A 230 3.37 -24.08 16.45
C THR A 230 3.24 -23.95 14.95
N ILE A 231 4.14 -23.20 14.32
CA ILE A 231 4.10 -22.95 12.88
C ILE A 231 4.36 -24.20 12.05
N GLY A 232 5.07 -25.19 12.60
CA GLY A 232 5.21 -26.51 11.98
C GLY A 232 3.86 -27.16 11.67
N LYS A 233 2.88 -27.01 12.58
CA LYS A 233 1.51 -27.51 12.36
C LYS A 233 0.87 -26.83 11.15
N ILE A 234 0.93 -25.49 11.08
CA ILE A 234 0.38 -24.76 9.93
C ILE A 234 1.06 -25.19 8.64
N PHE A 235 2.39 -25.28 8.66
CA PHE A 235 3.17 -25.65 7.48
C PHE A 235 2.67 -26.99 6.94
N TYR A 236 2.75 -28.07 7.73
CA TYR A 236 2.39 -29.41 7.28
C TYR A 236 0.90 -29.60 6.97
N ASP A 237 0.01 -28.95 7.73
CA ASP A 237 -1.44 -29.13 7.56
C ASP A 237 -2.00 -28.29 6.39
N TYR A 238 -1.33 -27.20 5.97
CA TYR A 238 -1.84 -26.26 4.97
C TYR A 238 -0.87 -26.05 3.80
N ASP A 239 -0.95 -26.86 2.75
CA ASP A 239 -0.31 -26.61 1.45
C ASP A 239 1.25 -26.55 1.44
N TYR A 240 1.99 -27.19 2.37
CA TYR A 240 3.47 -27.13 2.41
C TYR A 240 4.20 -27.51 1.12
N LYS A 241 3.60 -28.36 0.27
CA LYS A 241 4.22 -28.82 -0.99
C LYS A 241 4.40 -27.71 -2.03
N ARG A 242 3.87 -26.52 -1.76
CA ARG A 242 3.95 -25.33 -2.61
C ARG A 242 5.17 -24.44 -2.34
N VAL A 243 6.21 -24.96 -1.69
CA VAL A 243 7.46 -24.21 -1.50
C VAL A 243 8.48 -24.62 -2.55
N LYS A 244 9.15 -23.63 -3.14
CA LYS A 244 10.26 -23.83 -4.08
C LYS A 244 11.50 -23.08 -3.60
N LEU A 245 12.63 -23.75 -3.71
CA LEU A 245 13.97 -23.22 -3.48
C LEU A 245 14.67 -23.11 -4.83
N LEU A 246 15.10 -21.90 -5.20
CA LEU A 246 15.88 -21.64 -6.41
C LEU A 246 17.25 -21.07 -6.05
N SER A 247 18.21 -21.26 -6.96
CA SER A 247 19.55 -20.70 -6.83
C SER A 247 19.53 -19.19 -7.06
N PRO A 248 20.37 -18.40 -6.34
CA PRO A 248 20.55 -16.98 -6.64
C PRO A 248 21.07 -16.69 -8.07
N ARG A 249 21.60 -17.72 -8.75
CA ARG A 249 22.10 -17.64 -10.13
C ARG A 249 21.06 -18.01 -11.19
N ASP A 250 19.93 -18.59 -10.80
CA ASP A 250 18.86 -18.91 -11.75
C ASP A 250 18.31 -17.63 -12.37
N SER A 251 17.77 -17.74 -13.59
CA SER A 251 17.22 -16.59 -14.31
C SER A 251 15.84 -16.19 -13.77
N ILE A 252 15.45 -14.93 -14.02
CA ILE A 252 14.10 -14.47 -13.74
C ILE A 252 13.04 -15.27 -14.51
N SER A 253 13.30 -15.66 -15.75
CA SER A 253 12.39 -16.53 -16.51
C SER A 253 12.15 -17.87 -15.82
N SER A 254 13.18 -18.48 -15.23
CA SER A 254 13.02 -19.70 -14.42
C SER A 254 12.14 -19.47 -13.19
N ALA A 255 12.29 -18.33 -12.52
CA ALA A 255 11.43 -17.95 -11.40
C ALA A 255 9.97 -17.78 -11.83
N ILE A 256 9.72 -17.09 -12.95
CA ILE A 256 8.37 -16.90 -13.52
C ILE A 256 7.72 -18.25 -13.86
N ALA A 257 8.47 -19.15 -14.50
CA ALA A 257 7.98 -20.50 -14.79
C ALA A 257 7.59 -21.25 -13.50
N ASN A 258 8.34 -21.10 -12.42
CA ASN A 258 8.01 -21.71 -11.12
C ASN A 258 6.78 -21.09 -10.47
N PHE A 259 6.59 -19.77 -10.53
CA PHE A 259 5.37 -19.11 -10.04
C PHE A 259 4.12 -19.68 -10.73
N THR A 260 4.14 -19.75 -12.06
CA THR A 260 3.00 -20.24 -12.86
C THR A 260 2.76 -21.74 -12.68
N ALA A 261 3.80 -22.57 -12.82
CA ALA A 261 3.66 -24.02 -12.81
C ALA A 261 3.23 -24.57 -11.45
N ASN A 262 3.70 -23.95 -10.35
CA ASN A 262 3.44 -24.43 -9.00
C ASN A 262 2.31 -23.65 -8.30
N ARG A 263 1.80 -22.56 -8.90
CA ARG A 263 0.79 -21.66 -8.32
C ARG A 263 1.24 -21.17 -6.93
N ILE A 264 2.42 -20.56 -6.91
CA ILE A 264 3.09 -20.05 -5.70
C ILE A 264 3.27 -18.54 -5.84
N GLU A 265 3.38 -17.81 -4.73
CA GLU A 265 3.47 -16.33 -4.73
C GLU A 265 4.84 -15.84 -4.25
N CYS A 266 5.66 -16.75 -3.72
CA CYS A 266 6.98 -16.49 -3.19
C CYS A 266 7.89 -17.70 -3.37
N ILE A 267 9.14 -17.44 -3.72
CA ILE A 267 10.21 -18.42 -3.90
C ILE A 267 11.29 -18.15 -2.87
N LEU A 268 11.78 -19.20 -2.22
CA LEU A 268 12.98 -19.14 -1.40
C LEU A 268 14.20 -19.11 -2.31
N VAL A 269 15.15 -18.23 -2.02
CA VAL A 269 16.40 -18.11 -2.78
C VAL A 269 17.55 -18.54 -1.88
N GLY A 270 18.22 -19.62 -2.25
CA GLY A 270 19.12 -20.31 -1.35
C GLY A 270 19.81 -21.52 -1.98
N ASP A 271 20.53 -22.22 -1.13
CA ASP A 271 21.00 -23.57 -1.34
C ASP A 271 20.54 -24.45 -0.14
N GLU A 272 20.89 -25.74 -0.16
CA GLU A 272 20.49 -26.68 0.90
C GLU A 272 21.00 -26.28 2.31
N LYS A 273 22.04 -25.44 2.39
CA LYS A 273 22.69 -25.05 3.64
C LYS A 273 22.29 -23.65 4.09
N ARG A 274 21.94 -22.76 3.16
CA ARG A 274 21.74 -21.33 3.45
C ARG A 274 20.68 -20.69 2.58
N LEU A 275 19.80 -19.91 3.22
CA LEU A 275 18.94 -18.94 2.55
C LEU A 275 19.66 -17.61 2.37
N TYR A 276 19.62 -17.08 1.15
CA TYR A 276 20.11 -15.75 0.81
C TYR A 276 18.99 -14.71 0.79
N GLY A 277 17.79 -15.13 0.40
CA GLY A 277 16.67 -14.21 0.24
C GLY A 277 15.36 -14.87 -0.15
N VAL A 278 14.41 -14.03 -0.50
CA VAL A 278 13.11 -14.41 -1.04
C VAL A 278 12.80 -13.59 -2.28
N LEU A 279 12.02 -14.16 -3.19
CA LEU A 279 11.56 -13.49 -4.40
C LEU A 279 10.04 -13.64 -4.49
N SER A 280 9.32 -12.52 -4.60
CA SER A 280 7.86 -12.51 -4.75
C SER A 280 7.42 -12.04 -6.14
N GLU A 281 6.16 -12.31 -6.51
CA GLU A 281 5.57 -11.77 -7.74
C GLU A 281 5.64 -10.23 -7.80
N ARG A 282 5.53 -9.56 -6.64
CA ARG A 282 5.65 -8.11 -6.54
C ARG A 282 7.03 -7.63 -6.98
N ASP A 283 8.09 -8.35 -6.60
CA ASP A 283 9.46 -7.99 -6.99
C ASP A 283 9.65 -8.12 -8.51
N ILE A 284 9.03 -9.12 -9.14
CA ILE A 284 9.01 -9.29 -10.61
C ILE A 284 8.30 -8.12 -11.29
N ILE A 285 7.08 -7.79 -10.83
CA ILE A 285 6.29 -6.69 -11.41
C ILE A 285 7.05 -5.37 -11.29
N GLN A 286 7.56 -5.06 -10.09
CA GLN A 286 8.18 -3.77 -9.81
C GLN A 286 9.54 -3.59 -10.49
N ASN A 287 10.37 -4.64 -10.58
CA ASN A 287 11.76 -4.50 -11.02
C ASN A 287 12.03 -5.04 -12.43
N VAL A 288 11.12 -5.82 -13.02
CA VAL A 288 11.33 -6.45 -14.33
C VAL A 288 10.28 -6.01 -15.32
N VAL A 289 8.98 -6.20 -15.02
CA VAL A 289 7.90 -5.92 -15.98
C VAL A 289 7.84 -4.44 -16.38
N LEU A 290 8.17 -3.53 -15.46
CA LEU A 290 8.19 -2.09 -15.70
C LEU A 290 9.47 -1.58 -16.39
N THR A 291 10.35 -2.48 -16.82
CA THR A 291 11.67 -2.15 -17.36
C THR A 291 11.97 -2.96 -18.64
N SER A 292 12.86 -2.48 -19.51
CA SER A 292 13.25 -3.18 -20.75
C SER A 292 14.34 -4.24 -20.52
N ILE A 293 14.38 -4.86 -19.33
CA ILE A 293 15.46 -5.78 -18.93
C ILE A 293 15.23 -7.19 -19.51
N ASP A 294 16.31 -7.81 -20.00
CA ASP A 294 16.32 -9.20 -20.46
C ASP A 294 16.22 -10.18 -19.28
N ARG A 295 15.02 -10.73 -19.09
CA ARG A 295 14.67 -11.68 -18.02
C ARG A 295 15.32 -13.06 -18.14
N ASP A 296 15.78 -13.44 -19.34
CA ASP A 296 16.42 -14.74 -19.54
C ASP A 296 17.87 -14.72 -19.02
N ARG A 297 18.49 -13.54 -18.99
CA ARG A 297 19.87 -13.33 -18.54
C ARG A 297 19.98 -12.71 -17.15
N LEU A 298 18.94 -12.02 -16.66
CA LEU A 298 18.97 -11.41 -15.33
C LEU A 298 18.90 -12.49 -14.24
N PRO A 299 19.87 -12.56 -13.31
CA PRO A 299 19.84 -13.54 -12.22
C PRO A 299 18.87 -13.10 -11.11
N ILE A 300 18.26 -14.07 -10.42
CA ILE A 300 17.35 -13.82 -9.28
C ILE A 300 18.00 -12.94 -8.21
N SER A 301 19.30 -13.13 -7.95
CA SER A 301 20.05 -12.33 -6.96
C SER A 301 20.04 -10.83 -7.23
N ALA A 302 19.78 -10.38 -8.45
CA ALA A 302 19.73 -8.95 -8.79
C ALA A 302 18.51 -8.23 -8.22
N ILE A 303 17.40 -8.94 -7.99
CA ILE A 303 16.13 -8.34 -7.57
C ILE A 303 15.50 -9.00 -6.34
N MET A 304 16.05 -10.14 -5.87
CA MET A 304 15.56 -10.79 -4.65
C MET A 304 15.68 -9.86 -3.45
N ARG A 305 14.78 -10.04 -2.48
CA ARG A 305 14.88 -9.38 -1.18
C ARG A 305 15.83 -10.18 -0.29
N PRO A 306 16.82 -9.54 0.36
CA PRO A 306 17.66 -10.21 1.35
C PRO A 306 16.81 -10.84 2.44
N ILE A 307 17.28 -11.97 2.97
CA ILE A 307 16.58 -12.65 4.07
C ILE A 307 16.50 -11.72 5.27
N TYR A 308 15.28 -11.47 5.76
CA TYR A 308 15.04 -10.55 6.87
C TYR A 308 14.89 -11.27 8.21
N GLU A 309 14.38 -12.52 8.20
CA GLU A 309 14.28 -13.40 9.36
C GLU A 309 14.10 -14.85 8.89
N ILE A 310 14.57 -15.82 9.69
CA ILE A 310 14.26 -17.25 9.53
C ILE A 310 13.76 -17.75 10.88
N MET A 311 12.55 -18.29 10.92
CA MET A 311 11.97 -18.90 12.13
C MET A 311 12.22 -20.40 12.18
N ASP A 312 12.04 -21.03 13.33
CA ASP A 312 12.05 -22.49 13.48
C ASP A 312 10.61 -23.03 13.65
N GLU A 313 10.35 -24.28 13.27
CA GLU A 313 9.01 -24.91 13.36
C GLU A 313 8.33 -24.80 14.73
N THR A 314 9.12 -24.63 15.79
CA THR A 314 8.65 -24.51 17.18
C THR A 314 8.14 -23.12 17.54
N ASN A 315 8.41 -22.10 16.73
CA ASN A 315 7.83 -20.77 16.93
C ASN A 315 6.31 -20.82 16.81
N SER A 316 5.65 -19.87 17.46
CA SER A 316 4.19 -19.76 17.50
C SER A 316 3.64 -18.97 16.32
N ILE A 317 2.35 -19.13 16.01
CA ILE A 317 1.64 -18.28 15.05
C ILE A 317 1.77 -16.80 15.46
N GLY A 318 1.66 -16.51 16.76
CA GLY A 318 1.82 -15.16 17.29
C GLY A 318 3.17 -14.53 16.93
N ASP A 319 4.26 -15.31 17.03
CA ASP A 319 5.59 -14.86 16.62
C ASP A 319 5.60 -14.50 15.13
N VAL A 320 5.00 -15.34 14.27
CA VAL A 320 4.93 -15.09 12.82
C VAL A 320 4.14 -13.84 12.49
N ILE A 321 2.96 -13.67 13.11
CA ILE A 321 2.11 -12.48 12.89
C ILE A 321 2.86 -11.21 13.27
N ASN A 322 3.58 -11.22 14.39
CA ASN A 322 4.38 -10.09 14.84
C ASN A 322 5.44 -9.71 13.80
N ILE A 323 6.16 -10.71 13.26
CA ILE A 323 7.19 -10.46 12.24
C ILE A 323 6.58 -9.99 10.91
N LEU A 324 5.47 -10.58 10.47
CA LEU A 324 4.77 -10.14 9.26
C LEU A 324 4.27 -8.69 9.39
N SER A 325 3.70 -8.32 10.54
CA SER A 325 3.20 -6.97 10.82
C SER A 325 4.32 -5.93 10.84
N ILE A 326 5.48 -6.24 11.42
CA ILE A 326 6.60 -5.31 11.53
C ILE A 326 7.37 -5.19 10.21
N SER A 327 7.55 -6.31 9.51
CA SER A 327 8.38 -6.35 8.30
C SER A 327 7.63 -5.93 7.03
N GLY A 328 6.29 -5.90 7.04
CA GLY A 328 5.47 -5.63 5.87
C GLY A 328 5.48 -6.77 4.82
N HIS A 329 6.09 -7.91 5.15
CA HIS A 329 6.10 -9.10 4.30
C HIS A 329 4.86 -9.94 4.57
N ARG A 330 4.53 -10.85 3.63
CA ARG A 330 3.38 -11.78 3.73
C ARG A 330 3.79 -13.26 3.81
N HIS A 331 5.10 -13.52 3.82
CA HIS A 331 5.68 -14.86 3.79
C HIS A 331 6.89 -14.91 4.72
N VAL A 332 6.91 -15.83 5.69
CA VAL A 332 8.04 -16.05 6.60
C VAL A 332 8.75 -17.35 6.24
N PRO A 333 10.06 -17.31 5.94
CA PRO A 333 10.88 -18.50 5.79
C PRO A 333 11.05 -19.22 7.14
N ILE A 334 10.95 -20.55 7.11
CA ILE A 334 11.11 -21.39 8.30
C ILE A 334 12.21 -22.43 8.08
N ARG A 335 12.95 -22.76 9.12
CA ARG A 335 13.89 -23.88 9.14
C ARG A 335 13.16 -25.13 9.60
N LEU A 336 13.31 -26.20 8.83
CA LEU A 336 12.67 -27.47 9.11
C LEU A 336 13.55 -28.34 10.01
N LYS A 337 12.92 -29.17 10.85
CA LYS A 337 13.62 -30.09 11.77
C LYS A 337 14.44 -31.15 11.04
N GLU A 338 13.93 -31.63 9.91
CA GLU A 338 14.59 -32.62 9.06
C GLU A 338 15.69 -32.01 8.16
N GLY A 339 15.93 -30.71 8.29
CA GLY A 339 16.83 -29.95 7.44
C GLY A 339 16.13 -29.28 6.27
N GLY A 340 16.78 -28.26 5.71
CA GLY A 340 16.22 -27.43 4.66
C GLY A 340 15.26 -26.35 5.18
N PHE A 341 14.50 -25.78 4.25
CA PHE A 341 13.71 -24.59 4.49
C PHE A 341 12.29 -24.73 3.94
N GLY A 342 11.34 -24.18 4.68
CA GLY A 342 9.94 -24.03 4.32
C GLY A 342 9.54 -22.56 4.26
N LEU A 343 8.27 -22.33 3.92
CA LEU A 343 7.67 -21.00 3.87
C LEU A 343 6.27 -21.07 4.46
N VAL A 344 5.98 -20.16 5.39
CA VAL A 344 4.66 -19.95 5.98
C VAL A 344 4.10 -18.63 5.50
N THR A 345 2.81 -18.59 5.18
CA THR A 345 2.14 -17.43 4.58
C THR A 345 1.01 -16.94 5.48
N ILE A 346 0.70 -15.65 5.39
CA ILE A 346 -0.46 -15.08 6.10
C ILE A 346 -1.77 -15.79 5.71
N ARG A 347 -1.89 -16.26 4.46
CA ARG A 347 -3.06 -17.00 3.99
C ARG A 347 -3.25 -18.33 4.72
N GLN A 348 -2.18 -19.09 4.94
CA GLN A 348 -2.25 -20.35 5.70
C GLN A 348 -2.67 -20.08 7.15
N ILE A 349 -2.11 -19.03 7.76
CA ILE A 349 -2.47 -18.61 9.12
C ILE A 349 -3.94 -18.24 9.23
N LEU A 350 -4.43 -17.39 8.31
CA LEU A 350 -5.84 -16.97 8.30
C LEU A 350 -6.79 -18.15 8.09
N ARG A 351 -6.44 -19.09 7.20
CA ARG A 351 -7.21 -20.33 7.03
C ARG A 351 -7.24 -21.17 8.31
N PHE A 352 -6.10 -21.37 8.95
CA PHE A 352 -6.03 -22.11 10.20
C PHE A 352 -6.89 -21.46 11.30
N ILE A 353 -6.82 -20.14 11.45
CA ILE A 353 -7.63 -19.41 12.44
C ILE A 353 -9.12 -19.56 12.11
N HIS A 354 -9.51 -19.39 10.85
CA HIS A 354 -10.88 -19.59 10.39
C HIS A 354 -11.40 -21.00 10.74
N ASP A 355 -10.67 -22.04 10.34
CA ASP A 355 -11.06 -23.44 10.59
C ASP A 355 -11.15 -23.74 12.09
N THR A 356 -10.27 -23.14 12.90
CA THR A 356 -10.30 -23.29 14.36
C THR A 356 -11.55 -22.65 14.96
N VAL A 357 -11.91 -21.44 14.53
CA VAL A 357 -13.11 -20.74 15.01
C VAL A 357 -14.38 -21.51 14.61
N GLU A 358 -14.46 -21.96 13.36
CA GLU A 358 -15.62 -22.69 12.84
C GLU A 358 -15.84 -24.03 13.58
N GLN A 359 -14.76 -24.74 13.93
CA GLN A 359 -14.84 -25.97 14.73
C GLN A 359 -15.36 -25.71 16.15
N VAL A 360 -14.97 -24.60 16.78
CA VAL A 360 -15.45 -24.27 18.12
C VAL A 360 -16.92 -23.87 18.11
N GLU A 361 -17.38 -23.11 17.11
CA GLU A 361 -18.80 -22.78 16.95
C GLU A 361 -19.67 -24.03 16.77
N LYS A 362 -19.23 -24.96 15.90
CA LYS A 362 -19.94 -26.23 15.66
C LYS A 362 -20.00 -27.11 16.92
N ASN A 363 -18.93 -27.15 17.71
CA ASN A 363 -18.91 -27.95 18.94
C ASN A 363 -19.70 -27.30 20.09
N GLY A 364 -19.75 -25.97 20.15
CA GLY A 364 -20.53 -25.22 21.13
C GLY A 364 -22.05 -25.42 20.99
N ASP A 365 -22.53 -25.57 19.74
CA ASP A 365 -23.94 -25.83 19.43
C ASP A 365 -24.39 -27.26 19.77
N VAL A 366 -23.47 -28.23 19.78
CA VAL A 366 -23.74 -29.63 20.17
C VAL A 366 -23.88 -29.78 21.68
N THR A 367 -23.22 -28.95 22.48
CA THR A 367 -23.37 -28.91 23.95
C THR A 367 -24.56 -28.10 24.46
N ARG A 368 -25.29 -27.38 23.57
CA ARG A 368 -26.48 -26.58 23.92
C ARG A 368 -27.81 -27.22 23.50
N LYS A 369 -27.78 -28.38 22.85
CA LYS A 369 -28.94 -29.27 22.66
C LYS A 369 -28.84 -30.44 23.63
#